data_AF-A0A2M7XPZ9-F1
#
_entry.id   AF-A0A2M7XPZ9-F1
#
_cell.length_a   1.000
_cell.length_b   1.000
_cell.length_c   1.000
_cell.angle_alpha   90.00
_cell.angle_beta   90.00
_cell.angle_gamma   90.00
#
_symmetry.space_group_name_H-M   'P 1'
#
loop_
_entity.id
_entity.type
_entity.pdbx_description
1 polymer ?
#
loop_
_entity_poly.entity_id
_entity_poly.type
_entity_poly.pdbx_seq_one_letter_code
_entity_poly.pdbx_strand_id
1 'polypeptide(L)'
;HGIANLPWGGFKNSGIGRTHGEMGLEEMTQPRLIVSDFTPVSTMPWWLPMREAVYQRLVGGAMIWGGSWKMKWLGLKKVVSGT
;
A
#
# COMPACT_ATOMS: atom_id res chain seq x y z
N HIS A 1 23.88 -37.06 -9.15
CA HIS A 1 22.74 -36.13 -9.33
C HIS A 1 23.24 -34.97 -10.16
N GLY A 2 22.53 -34.55 -11.22
CA GLY A 2 23.12 -33.59 -12.16
C GLY A 2 22.20 -33.04 -13.25
N ILE A 3 20.88 -33.16 -13.09
CA ILE A 3 19.95 -32.49 -14.01
C ILE A 3 19.70 -31.10 -13.44
N ALA A 4 20.41 -30.11 -13.99
CA ALA A 4 20.42 -28.73 -13.48
C ALA A 4 19.08 -28.00 -13.64
N ASN A 5 18.18 -28.53 -14.47
CA ASN A 5 16.90 -27.89 -14.80
C ASN A 5 15.74 -28.32 -13.89
N LEU A 6 15.89 -29.42 -13.14
CA LEU A 6 14.87 -29.88 -12.21
C LEU A 6 15.13 -29.27 -10.83
N PRO A 7 14.11 -28.82 -10.09
CA PRO A 7 14.29 -28.32 -8.74
C PRO A 7 14.58 -29.46 -7.76
N TRP A 8 15.61 -29.31 -6.93
CA TRP A 8 16.00 -30.29 -5.90
C TRP A 8 15.78 -29.68 -4.52
N GLY A 9 15.04 -30.37 -3.67
CA GLY A 9 14.80 -29.91 -2.31
C GLY A 9 13.95 -30.88 -1.51
N GLY A 10 14.00 -30.73 -0.19
CA GLY A 10 13.22 -31.53 0.74
C GLY A 10 11.76 -31.09 0.83
N PHE A 11 11.03 -31.79 1.70
CA PHE A 11 9.71 -31.42 2.16
C PHE A 11 9.54 -31.83 3.63
N LYS A 12 9.06 -30.91 4.48
CA LYS A 12 8.89 -31.13 5.93
C LYS A 12 10.24 -31.50 6.58
N ASN A 13 10.31 -32.67 7.21
CA ASN A 13 11.48 -33.10 7.98
C ASN A 13 12.70 -33.45 7.11
N SER A 14 12.57 -33.51 5.79
CA SER A 14 13.70 -33.69 4.87
C SER A 14 14.32 -32.37 4.38
N GLY A 15 13.82 -31.22 4.85
CA GLY A 15 14.32 -29.88 4.50
C GLY A 15 13.26 -29.00 3.81
N ILE A 16 13.55 -27.70 3.73
CA ILE A 16 12.73 -26.69 3.01
C ILE A 16 13.58 -25.96 1.97
N GLY A 17 12.91 -25.34 1.00
CA GLY A 17 13.56 -24.63 -0.11
C GLY A 17 13.87 -25.54 -1.31
N ARG A 18 14.36 -24.91 -2.39
CA ARG A 18 14.78 -25.58 -3.63
C ARG A 18 16.13 -25.05 -4.09
N THR A 19 16.90 -25.94 -4.71
CA THR A 19 18.13 -25.63 -5.45
C THR A 19 17.92 -26.06 -6.90
N HIS A 20 18.76 -25.56 -7.81
CA HIS A 20 18.66 -25.78 -9.26
C HIS A 20 17.42 -25.17 -9.94
N GLY A 21 17.52 -24.99 -11.26
CA GLY A 21 16.49 -24.36 -12.07
C GLY A 21 16.17 -22.92 -11.66
N GLU A 22 15.02 -22.43 -12.09
CA GLU A 22 14.50 -21.11 -11.76
C GLU A 22 14.27 -20.94 -10.27
N MET A 23 13.62 -21.92 -9.61
CA MET A 23 13.34 -21.88 -8.17
C MET A 23 14.62 -21.76 -7.34
N GLY A 24 15.69 -22.48 -7.72
CA GLY A 24 16.97 -22.38 -7.04
C GLY A 24 17.70 -21.05 -7.26
N LEU A 25 17.48 -20.39 -8.40
CA LEU A 25 17.98 -19.03 -8.62
C LEU A 25 17.21 -18.02 -7.77
N GLU A 26 15.88 -18.12 -7.75
CA GLU A 26 15.01 -17.25 -6.94
C GLU A 26 15.32 -17.36 -5.43
N GLU A 27 15.59 -18.56 -4.92
CA GLU A 27 16.02 -18.80 -3.53
C GLU A 27 17.36 -18.13 -3.18
N MET A 28 18.20 -17.82 -4.18
CA MET A 28 19.45 -17.06 -4.00
C MET A 28 19.27 -15.55 -4.15
N THR A 29 18.04 -15.09 -4.44
CA THR A 29 17.71 -13.67 -4.55
C THR A 29 16.98 -13.17 -3.32
N GLN A 30 17.11 -11.88 -3.05
CA GLN A 30 16.35 -11.20 -2.01
C GLN A 30 15.26 -10.35 -2.68
N PRO A 31 13.97 -10.63 -2.48
CA PRO A 31 12.90 -9.73 -2.92
C PRO A 31 13.11 -8.34 -2.32
N ARG A 32 13.15 -7.32 -3.18
CA ARG A 32 13.23 -5.91 -2.76
C ARG A 32 12.00 -5.16 -3.27
N LEU A 33 11.23 -4.62 -2.34
CA LEU A 33 10.12 -3.71 -2.64
C LEU A 33 10.64 -2.27 -2.62
N ILE A 34 10.49 -1.57 -3.73
CA ILE A 34 10.76 -0.14 -3.84
C ILE A 34 9.42 0.56 -4.04
N VAL A 35 9.06 1.42 -3.08
CA VAL A 35 7.85 2.25 -3.16
C VAL A 35 8.28 3.68 -3.50
N SER A 36 7.72 4.23 -4.58
CA SER A 36 7.94 5.61 -5.00
C SER A 36 6.61 6.34 -4.99
N ASP A 37 6.41 7.18 -3.98
CA ASP A 37 5.19 7.98 -3.83
C ASP A 37 5.35 9.35 -4.50
N PHE A 38 4.33 9.75 -5.26
CA PHE A 38 4.29 11.06 -5.92
C PHE A 38 3.92 12.20 -4.96
N THR A 39 3.26 11.89 -3.84
CA THR A 39 2.75 12.88 -2.89
C THR A 39 3.44 12.75 -1.53
N PRO A 40 3.66 13.85 -0.80
CA PRO A 40 4.22 13.78 0.54
C PRO A 40 3.35 12.94 1.49
N VAL A 41 3.98 12.18 2.38
CA VAL A 41 3.29 11.38 3.42
C VAL A 41 2.23 12.19 4.18
N SER A 42 2.52 13.47 4.46
CA SER A 42 1.60 14.39 5.17
C SER A 42 0.29 14.73 4.44
N THR A 43 0.15 14.42 3.15
CA THR A 43 -1.10 14.61 2.40
C THR A 43 -2.02 13.39 2.45
N MET A 44 -1.53 12.27 2.96
CA MET A 44 -2.31 11.04 3.05
C MET A 44 -3.09 11.01 4.37
N PRO A 45 -4.37 10.59 4.35
CA PRO A 45 -5.26 10.69 5.51
C PRO A 45 -5.00 9.66 6.62
N TRP A 46 -4.08 8.73 6.46
CA TRP A 46 -3.77 7.70 7.47
C TRP A 46 -2.42 7.91 8.17
N TRP A 47 -1.60 8.85 7.70
CA TRP A 47 -0.28 9.10 8.27
C TRP A 47 -0.29 10.28 9.26
N LEU A 48 0.38 10.12 10.40
CA LEU A 48 0.49 11.11 11.46
C LEU A 48 1.85 11.84 11.41
N PRO A 49 1.91 13.15 11.73
CA PRO A 49 0.79 14.05 11.99
C PRO A 49 0.05 14.43 10.70
N MET A 50 -1.28 14.31 10.72
CA MET A 50 -2.14 14.66 9.59
C MET A 50 -2.26 16.18 9.47
N ARG A 51 -2.16 16.72 8.26
CA ARG A 51 -2.45 18.15 8.02
C ARG A 51 -3.94 18.42 8.23
N GLU A 52 -4.26 19.53 8.90
CA GLU A 52 -5.63 19.99 9.11
C GLU A 52 -6.43 20.08 7.81
N ALA A 53 -5.80 20.53 6.72
CA ALA A 53 -6.42 20.59 5.40
C ALA A 53 -6.90 19.22 4.88
N VAL A 54 -6.15 18.15 5.14
CA VAL A 54 -6.54 16.78 4.75
C VAL A 54 -7.72 16.32 5.59
N TYR A 55 -7.69 16.62 6.90
CA TYR A 55 -8.79 16.33 7.81
C TYR A 55 -10.09 17.03 7.40
N GLN A 56 -10.05 18.35 7.15
CA GLN A 56 -11.23 19.11 6.72
C GLN A 56 -11.78 18.63 5.39
N ARG A 57 -10.93 18.16 4.47
CA ARG A 57 -11.36 17.53 3.22
C ARG A 57 -12.08 16.20 3.43
N LEU A 58 -11.59 15.34 4.33
CA LEU A 58 -12.28 14.09 4.69
C LEU A 58 -13.65 14.37 5.32
N VAL A 59 -13.69 15.29 6.29
CA VAL A 59 -14.94 15.70 6.96
C VAL A 59 -15.91 16.32 5.94
N GLY A 60 -15.43 17.20 5.07
CA GLY A 60 -16.22 17.79 3.99
C GLY A 60 -16.79 16.74 3.03
N GLY A 61 -15.99 15.74 2.66
CA GLY A 61 -16.44 14.59 1.87
C GLY A 61 -17.56 13.81 2.55
N ALA A 62 -17.42 13.52 3.85
CA ALA A 62 -18.46 12.85 4.64
C ALA A 62 -19.76 13.67 4.72
N MET A 63 -19.66 14.99 4.87
CA MET A 63 -20.82 15.90 4.90
C MET A 63 -21.59 15.91 3.57
N ILE A 64 -20.88 15.80 2.43
CA ILE A 64 -21.50 15.75 1.10
C ILE A 64 -22.27 14.44 0.91
N TRP A 65 -21.76 13.33 1.43
CA TRP A 65 -22.35 11.99 1.25
C TRP A 65 -23.74 11.87 1.88
N GLY A 66 -23.91 12.34 3.13
CA GLY A 66 -25.13 12.08 3.92
C GLY A 66 -25.97 13.32 4.28
N GLY A 67 -25.51 14.53 4.00
CA GLY A 67 -26.14 15.76 4.51
C GLY A 67 -27.34 16.27 3.71
N SER A 68 -28.19 17.09 4.36
CA SER A 68 -29.17 17.95 3.68
C SER A 68 -28.49 18.91 2.70
N TRP A 69 -29.22 19.51 1.77
CA TRP A 69 -28.67 20.40 0.73
C TRP A 69 -27.69 21.47 1.28
N LYS A 70 -28.04 22.13 2.39
CA LYS A 70 -27.15 23.10 3.06
C LYS A 70 -25.84 22.48 3.56
N MET A 71 -25.89 21.27 4.10
CA MET A 71 -24.71 20.53 4.57
C MET A 71 -23.81 20.08 3.43
N LYS A 72 -24.38 19.75 2.26
CA LYS A 72 -23.60 19.47 1.05
C LYS A 72 -22.84 20.71 0.59
N TRP A 73 -23.49 21.89 0.60
CA TRP A 73 -22.83 23.15 0.28
C TRP A 73 -21.71 23.52 1.27
N LEU A 74 -21.92 23.29 2.57
CA LEU A 74 -20.90 23.51 3.59
C LEU A 74 -19.73 22.51 3.45
N GLY A 75 -20.02 21.24 3.17
CA GLY A 75 -19.02 20.22 2.89
C GLY A 75 -18.19 20.56 1.66
N LEU A 76 -18.83 21.07 0.59
CA LEU A 76 -18.15 21.50 -0.62
C LEU A 76 -17.15 22.64 -0.33
N LYS A 77 -17.55 23.62 0.50
CA LYS A 77 -16.66 24.71 0.92
C LYS A 77 -15.43 24.19 1.66
N LYS A 78 -15.60 23.23 2.59
CA LYS A 78 -14.50 22.61 3.33
C LYS A 78 -13.53 21.84 2.44
N VAL A 79 -14.04 21.13 1.43
CA VAL A 79 -13.18 20.40 0.48
C VAL A 79 -12.33 21.36 -0.36
N VAL A 80 -12.92 22.48 -0.80
CA VAL A 80 -12.28 23.47 -1.67
C VAL A 80 -11.30 24.37 -0.92
N SER A 81 -11.68 24.93 0.25
CA SER A 81 -10.78 25.84 0.98
C SER A 81 -9.66 25.12 1.70
N GLY A 82 -9.83 23.83 2.05
CA GLY A 82 -8.85 23.11 2.87
C GLY A 82 -8.59 23.78 4.21
N THR A 83 -9.55 24.58 4.70
CA THR A 83 -9.56 25.30 5.99
C THR A 83 -10.82 24.92 6.75
#